data_AF-A0A8D8Y8N0-F1
#
_entry.id   AF-A0A8D8Y8N0-F1
#
_cell.length_a   1.000
_cell.length_b   1.000
_cell.length_c   1.000
_cell.angle_alpha   90.00
_cell.angle_beta   90.00
_cell.angle_gamma   90.00
#
_symmetry.space_group_name_H-M   'P 1'
#
loop_
_entity.id
_entity.type
_entity.pdbx_description
1 polymer ?
#
loop_
_entity_poly.entity_id
_entity_poly.type
_entity_poly.pdbx_seq_one_letter_code
_entity_poly.pdbx_strand_id
1 'polypeptide(L)'
;MDCSTEDKVNIYRSLLEKLPPIHYVTVRKLMGHLYFIQEKQNRNKMSVENLGSIWGPTLMHVENKDSLEWSQKESLAVSDLISLYPKLFHVEEEEIARERKMMHVLERYHNSAVVTPQLSSKPSGDLKVWIYLGSKDSNQCYNVELDPNKEAGQVCQELASRLSPPTPSHELCLMEVVCGGDLTRILHYREKVLSVVLEWGYWDETDRKDNALVLCSNEEWRKIVAPMFKDPQAVCGELKFADRKSKSFKAFLFEFCQSKLCYYKDKKGSVLLGEWKIEEIIWYVGHEKKRDPQTRWSFTFIPRHKAKRSKDSPWFGNTVAGYTNEDKFKWMSAMLFALYGASDLLPKTDLM
;
A
#
# COMPACT_ATOMS: atom_id res chain seq x y z
N MET A 1 43.46 29.94 0.02
CA MET A 1 43.52 29.28 1.34
C MET A 1 42.57 28.12 1.27
N ASP A 2 43.09 26.90 1.28
CA ASP A 2 42.22 25.72 1.31
C ASP A 2 41.57 25.64 2.69
N CYS A 3 40.24 25.79 2.71
CA CYS A 3 39.42 25.60 3.90
C CYS A 3 39.51 24.13 4.32
N SER A 4 39.88 23.85 5.57
CA SER A 4 39.98 22.46 6.03
C SER A 4 38.60 21.80 6.05
N THR A 5 38.54 20.48 5.93
CA THR A 5 37.26 19.74 6.01
C THR A 5 36.51 20.02 7.32
N GLU A 6 37.24 20.23 8.41
CA GLU A 6 36.64 20.53 9.72
C GLU A 6 36.02 21.93 9.74
N ASP A 7 36.71 22.92 9.16
CA ASP A 7 36.19 24.28 9.02
C ASP A 7 34.93 24.30 8.16
N LYS A 8 34.92 23.55 7.05
CA LYS A 8 33.73 23.37 6.20
C LYS A 8 32.56 22.78 6.98
N VAL A 9 32.79 21.70 7.73
CA VAL A 9 31.74 21.05 8.55
C VAL A 9 31.16 22.04 9.56
N ASN A 10 32.00 22.81 10.24
CA ASN A 10 31.55 23.79 11.22
C ASN A 10 30.71 24.90 10.57
N ILE A 11 31.15 25.43 9.42
CA ILE A 11 30.39 26.46 8.68
C ILE A 11 29.05 25.89 8.21
N TYR A 12 29.03 24.74 7.54
CA TYR A 12 27.78 24.13 7.05
C TYR A 12 26.83 23.82 8.20
N ARG A 13 27.31 23.26 9.31
CA ARG A 13 26.47 22.96 10.48
C ARG A 13 25.81 24.24 11.02
N SER A 14 26.59 25.31 11.19
CA SER A 14 26.06 26.60 11.67
C SER A 14 24.98 27.21 10.76
N LEU A 15 25.02 26.90 9.46
CA LEU A 15 24.02 27.34 8.49
C LEU A 15 22.80 26.42 8.50
N LEU A 16 22.99 25.10 8.58
CA LEU A 16 21.93 24.12 8.64
C LEU A 16 21.07 24.30 9.91
N GLU A 17 21.69 24.63 11.04
CA GLU A 17 20.99 24.89 12.31
C GLU A 17 20.05 26.10 12.27
N LYS A 18 20.22 27.01 11.29
CA LYS A 18 19.33 28.16 11.09
C LYS A 18 18.08 27.82 10.28
N LEU A 19 18.01 26.63 9.70
CA LEU A 19 16.85 26.21 8.92
C LEU A 19 15.64 25.95 9.85
N PRO A 20 14.40 26.19 9.36
CA PRO A 20 13.20 25.73 10.05
C PRO A 20 13.26 24.22 10.33
N PRO A 21 12.68 23.73 11.45
CA PRO A 21 12.81 22.33 11.86
C PRO A 21 12.44 21.32 10.77
N ILE A 22 11.35 21.58 10.04
CA ILE A 22 10.90 20.72 8.94
C ILE A 22 11.93 20.69 7.81
N HIS A 23 12.51 21.83 7.45
CA HIS A 23 13.50 21.92 6.38
C HIS A 23 14.80 21.19 6.78
N TYR A 24 15.25 21.35 8.02
CA TYR A 24 16.42 20.63 8.53
C TYR A 24 16.27 19.11 8.43
N VAL A 25 15.12 18.57 8.89
CA VAL A 25 14.84 17.12 8.83
C VAL A 25 14.75 16.63 7.39
N THR A 26 14.15 17.42 6.49
CA THR A 26 14.07 17.09 5.06
C THR A 26 15.45 17.05 4.42
N VAL A 27 16.30 18.05 4.66
CA VAL A 27 17.67 18.09 4.13
C VAL A 27 18.48 16.92 4.68
N ARG A 28 18.38 16.62 5.99
CA ARG A 28 19.04 15.43 6.57
C ARG A 28 18.65 14.16 5.81
N LYS A 29 17.34 13.93 5.59
CA LYS A 29 16.87 12.71 4.94
C LYS A 29 17.32 12.64 3.48
N LEU A 30 17.26 13.75 2.76
CA LEU A 30 17.69 13.83 1.37
C LEU A 30 19.19 13.62 1.21
N MET A 31 20.02 14.35 1.98
CA MET A 31 21.48 14.20 1.93
C MET A 31 21.90 12.78 2.30
N GLY A 32 21.23 12.16 3.28
CA GLY A 32 21.47 10.76 3.63
C GLY A 32 21.16 9.80 2.47
N HIS A 33 20.02 9.99 1.80
CA HIS A 33 19.68 9.17 0.63
C HIS A 33 20.72 9.31 -0.50
N LEU A 34 21.09 10.55 -0.85
CA LEU A 34 22.07 10.83 -1.90
C LEU A 34 23.47 10.32 -1.53
N TYR A 35 23.84 10.38 -0.24
CA TYR A 35 25.10 9.83 0.27
C TYR A 35 25.21 8.33 -0.04
N PHE A 36 24.17 7.55 0.27
CA PHE A 36 24.22 6.11 -0.02
C PHE A 36 24.10 5.80 -1.53
N ILE A 37 23.44 6.65 -2.33
CA ILE A 37 23.47 6.53 -3.79
C ILE A 37 24.90 6.69 -4.33
N GLN A 38 25.63 7.72 -3.90
CA GLN A 38 26.99 7.94 -4.42
C GLN A 38 27.98 6.85 -4.00
N GLU A 39 27.76 6.18 -2.87
CA GLU A 39 28.59 5.02 -2.49
C GLU A 39 28.50 3.87 -3.50
N LYS A 40 27.47 3.87 -4.34
CA LYS A 40 27.27 2.90 -5.42
C LYS A 40 27.62 3.45 -6.80
N GLN A 41 28.35 4.56 -6.88
CA GLN A 41 28.76 5.21 -8.13
C GLN A 41 29.42 4.27 -9.15
N ASN A 42 30.16 3.25 -8.70
CA ASN A 42 30.76 2.25 -9.58
C ASN A 42 29.72 1.52 -10.44
N ARG A 43 28.50 1.36 -9.92
CA ARG A 43 27.38 0.65 -10.55
C ARG A 43 26.37 1.61 -11.19
N ASN A 44 25.86 2.59 -10.44
CA ASN A 44 24.82 3.49 -10.91
C ASN A 44 25.35 4.68 -11.73
N LYS A 45 26.68 4.88 -11.78
CA LYS A 45 27.37 5.97 -12.47
C LYS A 45 27.03 7.38 -11.93
N MET A 46 26.41 7.45 -10.76
CA MET A 46 26.08 8.68 -10.07
C MET A 46 27.17 9.01 -9.05
N SER A 47 28.23 9.69 -9.48
CA SER A 47 29.23 10.25 -8.56
C SER A 47 28.64 11.41 -7.76
N VAL A 48 29.33 11.85 -6.71
CA VAL A 48 28.87 12.98 -5.90
C VAL A 48 28.82 14.28 -6.70
N GLU A 49 29.71 14.46 -7.68
CA GLU A 49 29.73 15.61 -8.58
C GLU A 49 28.54 15.60 -9.53
N ASN A 50 28.16 14.42 -10.05
CA ASN A 50 26.97 14.27 -10.89
C ASN A 50 25.69 14.59 -10.10
N LEU A 51 25.60 14.08 -8.86
CA LEU A 51 24.48 14.35 -7.98
C LEU A 51 24.43 15.83 -7.58
N GLY A 52 25.56 16.42 -7.22
CA GLY A 52 25.67 17.84 -6.91
C GLY A 52 25.23 18.72 -8.09
N SER A 53 25.62 18.38 -9.31
CA SER A 53 25.24 19.13 -10.52
C SER A 53 23.72 19.10 -10.79
N ILE A 54 23.06 17.98 -10.51
CA ILE A 54 21.62 17.83 -10.72
C ILE A 54 20.82 18.49 -9.58
N TRP A 55 21.26 18.28 -8.34
CA TRP A 55 20.53 18.75 -7.16
C TRP A 55 20.88 20.17 -6.76
N GLY A 56 22.02 20.72 -7.19
CA GLY A 56 22.45 22.10 -6.95
C GLY A 56 21.36 23.12 -7.30
N PRO A 57 20.93 23.20 -8.58
CA PRO A 57 19.89 24.14 -9.01
C PRO A 57 18.50 23.85 -8.43
N THR A 58 18.27 22.63 -7.92
CA THR A 58 16.97 22.23 -7.36
C THR A 58 16.84 22.62 -5.89
N LEU A 59 17.94 22.53 -5.14
CA LEU A 59 17.96 22.77 -3.69
C LEU A 59 18.43 24.17 -3.32
N MET A 60 19.21 24.78 -4.20
CA MET A 60 19.79 26.09 -4.01
C MET A 60 19.18 27.03 -5.05
N HIS A 61 18.91 28.25 -4.62
CA HIS A 61 18.57 29.33 -5.52
C HIS A 61 19.11 30.61 -4.91
N VAL A 62 19.87 31.38 -5.71
CA VAL A 62 20.23 32.74 -5.32
C VAL A 62 19.57 33.72 -6.24
N GLU A 63 18.69 34.52 -5.65
CA GLU A 63 17.99 35.59 -6.31
C GLU A 63 18.98 36.53 -7.02
N ASN A 64 18.68 36.83 -8.29
CA ASN A 64 19.41 37.76 -9.15
C ASN A 64 20.85 37.36 -9.55
N LYS A 65 21.21 36.08 -9.54
CA LYS A 65 22.54 35.60 -9.97
C LYS A 65 22.49 34.32 -10.82
N ASP A 66 21.82 34.37 -11.96
CA ASP A 66 21.85 33.32 -12.98
C ASP A 66 23.13 33.36 -13.82
N SER A 67 24.29 33.17 -13.18
CA SER A 67 25.57 33.02 -13.88
C SER A 67 26.07 31.58 -13.77
N LEU A 68 26.80 31.13 -14.80
CA LEU A 68 27.45 29.81 -14.81
C LEU A 68 28.34 29.58 -13.58
N GLU A 69 28.95 30.65 -13.06
CA GLU A 69 29.76 30.62 -11.84
C GLU A 69 28.94 30.24 -10.61
N TRP A 70 27.71 30.75 -10.50
CA TRP A 70 26.85 30.46 -9.36
C TRP A 70 26.33 29.02 -9.37
N SER A 71 25.95 28.52 -10.56
CA SER A 71 25.57 27.11 -10.76
C SER A 71 26.68 26.13 -10.34
N GLN A 72 27.94 26.47 -10.62
CA GLN A 72 29.08 25.67 -10.16
C GLN A 72 29.22 25.69 -8.63
N LYS A 73 29.05 26.86 -7.99
CA LYS A 73 29.13 26.98 -6.53
C LYS A 73 28.00 26.23 -5.82
N GLU A 74 26.78 26.27 -6.35
CA GLU A 74 25.64 25.50 -5.84
C GLU A 74 25.89 24.00 -5.94
N SER A 75 26.41 23.55 -7.08
CA SER A 75 26.74 22.14 -7.31
C SER A 75 27.82 21.67 -6.34
N LEU A 76 28.86 22.48 -6.10
CA LEU A 76 29.92 22.20 -5.13
C LEU A 76 29.39 22.17 -3.70
N ALA A 77 28.53 23.11 -3.33
CA ALA A 77 27.93 23.13 -2.00
C ALA A 77 27.09 21.87 -1.74
N VAL A 78 26.25 21.45 -2.70
CA VAL A 78 25.48 20.21 -2.56
C VAL A 78 26.39 18.97 -2.54
N SER A 79 27.47 18.96 -3.33
CA SER A 79 28.45 17.86 -3.32
C SER A 79 29.14 17.73 -1.95
N ASP A 80 29.49 18.85 -1.32
CA ASP A 80 30.02 18.91 0.05
C ASP A 80 28.98 18.39 1.05
N LEU A 81 27.71 18.84 0.96
CA LEU A 81 26.64 18.39 1.86
C LEU A 81 26.38 16.88 1.78
N ILE A 82 26.42 16.31 0.58
CA ILE A 82 26.29 14.86 0.36
C ILE A 82 27.50 14.15 0.99
N SER A 83 28.73 14.54 0.64
CA SER A 83 29.96 13.87 1.09
C SER A 83 30.15 13.93 2.61
N LEU A 84 29.76 15.06 3.22
CA LEU A 84 29.94 15.33 4.64
C LEU A 84 28.73 14.93 5.49
N TYR A 85 27.68 14.37 4.88
CA TYR A 85 26.42 13.99 5.54
C TYR A 85 26.60 13.35 6.93
N PRO A 86 27.44 12.30 7.12
CA PRO A 86 27.59 11.67 8.43
C PRO A 86 28.06 12.64 9.52
N LYS A 87 29.01 13.51 9.19
CA LYS A 87 29.58 14.49 10.11
C LYS A 87 28.63 15.66 10.37
N LEU A 88 27.92 16.13 9.34
CA LEU A 88 27.02 17.29 9.44
C LEU A 88 25.84 17.01 10.37
N PHE A 89 25.26 15.81 10.30
CA PHE A 89 24.03 15.46 11.00
C PHE A 89 24.23 14.56 12.23
N HIS A 90 25.48 14.37 12.66
CA HIS A 90 25.83 13.47 13.78
C HIS A 90 25.20 12.08 13.61
N VAL A 91 25.41 11.50 12.43
CA VAL A 91 24.83 10.19 12.09
C VAL A 91 25.68 9.11 12.74
N GLU A 92 25.07 8.38 13.67
CA GLU A 92 25.73 7.29 14.37
C GLU A 92 26.21 6.20 13.39
N GLU A 93 27.35 5.59 13.69
CA GLU A 93 27.91 4.52 12.85
C GLU A 93 26.95 3.32 12.71
N GLU A 94 26.14 3.07 13.74
CA GLU A 94 25.09 2.05 13.72
C GLU A 94 23.99 2.36 12.69
N GLU A 95 23.59 3.63 12.54
CA GLU A 95 22.62 4.06 11.52
C GLU A 95 23.18 3.83 10.12
N ILE A 96 24.45 4.18 9.90
CA ILE A 96 25.15 3.94 8.63
C ILE A 96 25.24 2.45 8.33
N ALA A 97 25.60 1.63 9.31
CA ALA A 97 25.71 0.18 9.16
C ALA A 97 24.35 -0.44 8.79
N ARG A 98 23.25 0.04 9.40
CA ARG A 98 21.88 -0.41 9.12
C ARG A 98 21.47 -0.11 7.68
N GLU A 99 21.73 1.12 7.21
CA GLU A 99 21.44 1.54 5.83
C GLU A 99 22.30 0.78 4.80
N ARG A 100 23.61 0.60 5.06
CA ARG A 100 24.47 -0.24 4.19
C ARG A 100 23.98 -1.68 4.10
N LYS A 101 23.53 -2.26 5.21
CA LYS A 101 22.97 -3.62 5.23
C LYS A 101 21.68 -3.70 4.41
N MET A 102 20.78 -2.72 4.57
CA MET A 102 19.56 -2.61 3.76
C MET A 102 19.90 -2.52 2.27
N MET A 103 20.84 -1.64 1.90
CA MET A 103 21.27 -1.47 0.53
C MET A 103 21.92 -2.73 -0.05
N HIS A 104 22.74 -3.43 0.72
CA HIS A 104 23.34 -4.71 0.30
C HIS A 104 22.27 -5.78 0.02
N VAL A 105 21.22 -5.84 0.85
CA VAL A 105 20.07 -6.74 0.62
C VAL A 105 19.35 -6.38 -0.68
N LEU A 106 19.07 -5.09 -0.92
CA LEU A 106 18.43 -4.62 -2.15
C LEU A 106 19.27 -4.92 -3.40
N GLU A 107 20.59 -4.73 -3.32
CA GLU A 107 21.51 -5.05 -4.41
C GLU A 107 21.53 -6.54 -4.74
N ARG A 108 21.54 -7.40 -3.72
CA ARG A 108 21.48 -8.85 -3.90
C ARG A 108 20.19 -9.25 -4.61
N TYR A 109 19.06 -8.70 -4.18
CA TYR A 109 17.75 -8.96 -4.77
C TYR A 109 17.70 -8.58 -6.26
N HIS A 110 18.16 -7.38 -6.62
CA HIS A 110 18.19 -6.93 -8.02
C HIS A 110 19.14 -7.76 -8.89
N ASN A 111 20.29 -8.17 -8.34
CA ASN A 111 21.25 -8.99 -9.10
C ASN A 111 20.76 -10.42 -9.31
N SER A 112 20.03 -11.00 -8.34
CA SER A 112 19.42 -12.33 -8.49
C SER A 112 18.29 -12.37 -9.52
N ALA A 113 17.70 -11.23 -9.89
CA ALA A 113 16.65 -11.16 -10.89
C ALA A 113 17.18 -11.15 -12.35
N VAL A 114 18.47 -10.88 -12.57
CA VAL A 114 19.05 -10.66 -13.92
C VAL A 114 19.87 -11.87 -14.42
N VAL A 115 20.31 -12.76 -13.54
CA VAL A 115 21.16 -13.90 -13.92
C VAL A 115 20.48 -15.20 -13.49
N THR A 116 19.78 -15.82 -14.44
CA THR A 116 19.43 -17.25 -14.61
C THR A 116 19.18 -18.14 -13.35
N PRO A 117 18.12 -18.97 -13.35
CA PRO A 117 17.57 -19.55 -12.14
C PRO A 117 18.42 -20.73 -11.60
N GLN A 118 18.53 -20.74 -10.27
CA GLN A 118 19.03 -21.79 -9.38
C GLN A 118 20.54 -22.02 -9.32
N LEU A 119 21.12 -21.77 -8.13
CA LEU A 119 21.54 -22.84 -7.22
C LEU A 119 21.96 -22.24 -5.85
N SER A 120 21.25 -22.67 -4.81
CA SER A 120 21.73 -22.79 -3.41
C SER A 120 22.34 -21.58 -2.71
N SER A 121 21.58 -20.51 -2.56
CA SER A 121 21.57 -19.78 -1.29
C SER A 121 20.11 -19.57 -0.91
N LYS A 122 19.50 -20.51 -0.18
CA LYS A 122 18.16 -20.28 0.39
C LYS A 122 18.25 -19.02 1.24
N PRO A 123 17.68 -17.88 0.84
CA PRO A 123 17.60 -16.76 1.74
C PRO A 123 16.75 -17.26 2.92
N SER A 124 17.22 -17.03 4.15
CA SER A 124 16.36 -17.25 5.31
C SER A 124 15.19 -16.27 5.16
N GLY A 125 14.00 -16.73 4.78
CA GLY A 125 12.83 -15.85 4.70
C GLY A 125 11.70 -16.14 3.70
N ASP A 126 11.67 -17.27 2.98
CA ASP A 126 10.53 -17.57 2.09
C ASP A 126 9.25 -17.78 2.94
N LEU A 127 8.40 -16.74 3.01
CA LEU A 127 7.14 -16.82 3.74
C LEU A 127 6.20 -17.74 2.97
N LYS A 128 5.81 -18.80 3.63
CA LYS A 128 4.89 -19.80 3.10
C LYS A 128 3.51 -19.60 3.68
N VAL A 129 2.51 -19.50 2.82
CA VAL A 129 1.11 -19.29 3.23
C VAL A 129 0.22 -20.40 2.72
N TRP A 130 -0.82 -20.70 3.48
CA TRP A 130 -1.83 -21.69 3.07
C TRP A 130 -2.91 -21.00 2.24
N ILE A 131 -3.15 -21.54 1.05
CA ILE A 131 -4.26 -21.14 0.16
C ILE A 131 -5.27 -22.28 0.12
N TYR A 132 -6.51 -21.99 0.50
CA TYR A 132 -7.61 -22.95 0.49
C TYR A 132 -8.32 -22.93 -0.87
N LEU A 133 -8.71 -24.08 -1.41
CA LEU A 133 -9.43 -24.15 -2.68
C LEU A 133 -10.94 -24.15 -2.46
N GLY A 134 -11.64 -23.20 -3.09
CA GLY A 134 -13.10 -23.06 -3.11
C GLY A 134 -13.69 -22.43 -1.86
N SER A 135 -13.35 -22.92 -0.67
CA SER A 135 -13.83 -22.42 0.61
C SER A 135 -12.74 -22.48 1.68
N LYS A 136 -12.80 -21.59 2.67
CA LYS A 136 -11.92 -21.61 3.84
C LYS A 136 -12.02 -22.93 4.64
N ASP A 137 -13.18 -23.56 4.64
CA ASP A 137 -13.42 -24.83 5.35
C ASP A 137 -13.04 -26.06 4.50
N SER A 138 -12.43 -25.84 3.33
CA SER A 138 -12.00 -26.91 2.44
C SER A 138 -10.81 -27.67 3.01
N ASN A 139 -10.83 -29.01 2.88
CA ASN A 139 -9.67 -29.85 3.16
C ASN A 139 -8.59 -29.74 2.06
N GLN A 140 -8.90 -29.12 0.93
CA GLN A 140 -7.95 -28.86 -0.14
C GLN A 140 -7.24 -27.53 0.14
N CYS A 141 -6.04 -27.59 0.70
CA CYS A 141 -5.19 -26.43 0.91
C CYS A 141 -3.77 -26.68 0.42
N TYR A 142 -3.15 -25.65 -0.14
CA TYR A 142 -1.81 -25.73 -0.74
C TYR A 142 -0.92 -24.67 -0.12
N ASN A 143 0.33 -25.06 0.13
CA ASN A 143 1.33 -24.15 0.62
C ASN A 143 1.98 -23.42 -0.55
N VAL A 144 1.85 -22.09 -0.58
CA VAL A 144 2.40 -21.24 -1.62
C VAL A 144 3.53 -20.41 -1.03
N GLU A 145 4.67 -20.44 -1.72
CA GLU A 145 5.82 -19.61 -1.38
C GLU A 145 5.60 -18.19 -1.88
N LEU A 146 5.81 -17.20 -1.02
CA LEU A 146 5.65 -15.78 -1.34
C LEU A 146 6.99 -15.05 -1.38
N ASP A 147 7.28 -14.44 -2.51
CA ASP A 147 8.25 -13.35 -2.61
C ASP A 147 7.53 -11.98 -2.52
N PRO A 148 8.24 -10.87 -2.25
CA PRO A 148 7.63 -9.54 -2.11
C PRO A 148 6.84 -9.04 -3.32
N ASN A 149 7.10 -9.59 -4.50
CA ASN A 149 6.47 -9.20 -5.75
C ASN A 149 5.41 -10.18 -6.25
N LYS A 150 5.20 -11.32 -5.58
CA LYS A 150 4.20 -12.30 -5.99
C LYS A 150 2.78 -11.73 -5.95
N GLU A 151 2.14 -11.67 -7.11
CA GLU A 151 0.80 -11.12 -7.30
C GLU A 151 -0.28 -12.18 -7.13
N ALA A 152 -1.48 -11.75 -6.74
CA ALA A 152 -2.63 -12.64 -6.56
C ALA A 152 -2.94 -13.45 -7.83
N GLY A 153 -2.82 -12.85 -9.02
CA GLY A 153 -3.02 -13.55 -10.30
C GLY A 153 -2.00 -14.66 -10.56
N GLN A 154 -0.76 -14.49 -10.12
CA GLN A 154 0.28 -15.53 -10.23
C GLN A 154 -0.04 -16.72 -9.30
N VAL A 155 -0.59 -16.46 -8.11
CA VAL A 155 -1.10 -17.53 -7.23
C VAL A 155 -2.28 -18.26 -7.89
N CYS A 156 -3.19 -17.53 -8.54
CA CYS A 156 -4.27 -18.13 -9.31
C CYS A 156 -3.74 -19.04 -10.42
N GLN A 157 -2.72 -18.61 -11.17
CA GLN A 157 -2.09 -19.40 -12.23
C GLN A 157 -1.40 -20.66 -11.69
N GLU A 158 -0.66 -20.55 -10.59
CA GLU A 158 0.04 -21.67 -9.95
C GLU A 158 -0.92 -22.78 -9.49
N LEU A 159 -2.10 -22.40 -8.98
CA LEU A 159 -3.05 -23.33 -8.38
C LEU A 159 -4.23 -23.71 -9.30
N ALA A 160 -4.37 -23.10 -10.47
CA ALA A 160 -5.48 -23.33 -11.42
C ALA A 160 -5.69 -24.81 -11.77
N SER A 161 -4.60 -25.55 -12.00
CA SER A 161 -4.63 -26.98 -12.34
C SER A 161 -4.94 -27.90 -11.16
N ARG A 162 -4.90 -27.38 -9.93
CA ARG A 162 -5.21 -28.13 -8.71
C ARG A 162 -6.71 -28.18 -8.40
N LEU A 163 -7.50 -27.32 -9.03
CA LEU A 163 -8.96 -27.36 -8.93
C LEU A 163 -9.51 -28.60 -9.64
N SER A 164 -10.66 -29.08 -9.17
CA SER A 164 -11.39 -30.19 -9.78
C SER A 164 -12.82 -29.75 -10.07
N PRO A 165 -13.18 -29.49 -11.34
CA PRO A 165 -12.32 -29.55 -12.53
C PRO A 165 -11.26 -28.43 -12.58
N PRO A 166 -10.15 -28.63 -13.32
CA PRO A 166 -9.20 -27.55 -13.60
C PRO A 166 -9.92 -26.35 -14.23
N THR A 167 -9.63 -25.17 -13.73
CA THR A 167 -10.29 -23.93 -14.16
C THR A 167 -9.25 -22.95 -14.66
N PRO A 168 -9.46 -22.24 -15.80
CA PRO A 168 -8.51 -21.25 -16.29
C PRO A 168 -8.22 -20.16 -15.26
N SER A 169 -6.95 -19.75 -15.13
CA SER A 169 -6.52 -18.78 -14.11
C SER A 169 -7.23 -17.43 -14.20
N HIS A 170 -7.64 -17.01 -15.41
CA HIS A 170 -8.37 -15.76 -15.62
C HIS A 170 -9.84 -15.80 -15.14
N GLU A 171 -10.38 -16.98 -14.87
CA GLU A 171 -11.70 -17.19 -14.25
C GLU A 171 -11.60 -17.34 -12.72
N LEU A 172 -10.39 -17.23 -12.18
CA LEU A 172 -10.11 -17.36 -10.75
C LEU A 172 -9.74 -16.02 -10.14
N CYS A 173 -9.89 -15.94 -8.82
CA CYS A 173 -9.36 -14.86 -8.00
C CYS A 173 -8.94 -15.39 -6.64
N LEU A 174 -8.09 -14.62 -5.96
CA LEU A 174 -7.73 -14.86 -4.58
C LEU A 174 -8.63 -13.99 -3.70
N MET A 175 -9.26 -14.61 -2.71
CA MET A 175 -10.17 -13.95 -1.77
C MET A 175 -9.57 -13.97 -0.37
N GLU A 176 -9.43 -12.79 0.22
CA GLU A 176 -9.14 -12.62 1.63
C GLU A 176 -10.42 -12.87 2.44
N VAL A 177 -10.34 -13.76 3.43
CA VAL A 177 -11.44 -14.14 4.31
C VAL A 177 -11.04 -13.87 5.75
N VAL A 178 -11.81 -13.04 6.46
CA VAL A 178 -11.51 -12.60 7.83
C VAL A 178 -12.74 -12.72 8.74
N CYS A 179 -12.57 -12.46 10.04
CA CYS A 179 -13.66 -12.54 11.03
C CYS A 179 -14.44 -13.86 10.99
N GLY A 180 -13.73 -15.00 10.93
CA GLY A 180 -14.38 -16.32 10.93
C GLY A 180 -15.21 -16.63 9.68
N GLY A 181 -14.96 -15.94 8.56
CA GLY A 181 -15.71 -16.13 7.31
C GLY A 181 -16.83 -15.13 7.08
N ASP A 182 -17.10 -14.27 8.06
CA ASP A 182 -18.18 -13.29 7.99
C ASP A 182 -17.88 -12.13 7.02
N LEU A 183 -16.59 -11.90 6.74
CA LEU A 183 -16.10 -10.79 5.92
C LEU A 183 -15.16 -11.32 4.83
N THR A 184 -15.43 -10.94 3.58
CA THR A 184 -14.62 -11.35 2.43
C THR A 184 -14.22 -10.18 1.53
N ARG A 185 -13.03 -10.24 0.95
CA ARG A 185 -12.53 -9.25 -0.02
C ARG A 185 -11.83 -9.98 -1.15
N ILE A 186 -12.33 -9.81 -2.37
CA ILE A 186 -11.63 -10.29 -3.56
C ILE A 186 -10.41 -9.40 -3.78
N LEU A 187 -9.24 -10.01 -3.96
CA LEU A 187 -8.00 -9.31 -4.28
C LEU A 187 -7.93 -9.05 -5.77
N HIS A 188 -7.52 -7.84 -6.14
CA HIS A 188 -7.19 -7.54 -7.52
C HIS A 188 -5.97 -8.37 -7.95
N TYR A 189 -5.93 -8.83 -9.19
CA TYR A 189 -4.91 -9.79 -9.66
C TYR A 189 -3.47 -9.26 -9.54
N ARG A 190 -3.28 -7.94 -9.51
CA ARG A 190 -1.96 -7.29 -9.29
C ARG A 190 -1.60 -7.01 -7.83
N GLU A 191 -2.51 -7.24 -6.88
CA GLU A 191 -2.19 -7.04 -5.46
C GLU A 191 -1.10 -8.02 -5.02
N LYS A 192 -0.11 -7.50 -4.29
CA LYS A 192 0.97 -8.31 -3.73
C LYS A 192 0.46 -9.12 -2.55
N VAL A 193 0.53 -10.44 -2.65
CA VAL A 193 -0.05 -11.35 -1.65
C VAL A 193 0.68 -11.24 -0.31
N LEU A 194 2.00 -11.03 -0.33
CA LEU A 194 2.78 -10.82 0.89
C LEU A 194 2.28 -9.59 1.68
N SER A 195 1.98 -8.48 0.99
CA SER A 195 1.47 -7.28 1.64
C SER A 195 0.13 -7.51 2.35
N VAL A 196 -0.77 -8.29 1.74
CA VAL A 196 -2.07 -8.65 2.35
C VAL A 196 -1.85 -9.46 3.63
N VAL A 197 -0.96 -10.45 3.59
CA VAL A 197 -0.71 -11.35 4.74
C VAL A 197 0.02 -10.61 5.87
N LEU A 198 0.98 -9.74 5.54
CA LEU A 198 1.69 -8.93 6.54
C LEU A 198 0.76 -7.93 7.24
N GLU A 199 -0.28 -7.43 6.56
CA GLU A 199 -1.27 -6.54 7.16
C GLU A 199 -1.95 -7.17 8.38
N TRP A 200 -2.27 -8.47 8.32
CA TRP A 200 -2.84 -9.21 9.46
C TRP A 200 -1.92 -9.24 10.68
N GLY A 201 -0.61 -9.12 10.47
CA GLY A 201 0.39 -9.08 11.53
C GLY A 201 0.18 -7.93 12.52
N TYR A 202 -0.40 -6.81 12.05
CA TYR A 202 -0.69 -5.63 12.86
C TYR A 202 -2.03 -5.70 13.61
N TRP A 203 -2.84 -6.73 13.36
CA TRP A 203 -4.15 -6.88 14.00
C TRP A 203 -4.05 -7.65 15.32
N ASP A 204 -5.03 -7.44 16.19
CA ASP A 204 -5.16 -8.21 17.43
C ASP A 204 -5.37 -9.70 17.12
N GLU A 205 -4.92 -10.57 18.03
CA GLU A 205 -4.98 -12.03 17.86
C GLU A 205 -6.38 -12.52 17.47
N THR A 206 -7.43 -11.97 18.09
CA THR A 206 -8.83 -12.32 17.82
C THR A 206 -9.25 -12.07 16.38
N ASP A 207 -8.64 -11.08 15.72
CA ASP A 207 -9.00 -10.65 14.36
C ASP A 207 -8.14 -11.29 13.29
N ARG A 208 -6.95 -11.80 13.63
CA ARG A 208 -6.02 -12.41 12.67
C ARG A 208 -5.99 -13.94 12.70
N LYS A 209 -6.34 -14.57 13.83
CA LYS A 209 -6.17 -16.02 14.04
C LYS A 209 -6.88 -16.90 13.01
N ASP A 210 -7.97 -16.37 12.43
CA ASP A 210 -8.85 -17.08 11.52
C ASP A 210 -8.80 -16.48 10.10
N ASN A 211 -7.80 -15.66 9.79
CA ASN A 211 -7.66 -15.11 8.45
C ASN A 211 -7.17 -16.17 7.48
N ALA A 212 -7.69 -16.15 6.27
CA ALA A 212 -7.35 -17.11 5.23
C ALA A 212 -7.34 -16.45 3.85
N LEU A 213 -6.57 -17.06 2.94
CA LEU A 213 -6.66 -16.80 1.51
C LEU A 213 -7.34 -17.99 0.85
N VAL A 214 -8.36 -17.71 0.05
CA VAL A 214 -9.16 -18.73 -0.65
C VAL A 214 -9.06 -18.48 -2.15
N LEU A 215 -8.68 -19.50 -2.91
CA LEU A 215 -8.78 -19.48 -4.36
C LEU A 215 -10.22 -19.84 -4.76
N CYS A 216 -10.92 -18.93 -5.43
CA CYS A 216 -12.32 -19.12 -5.83
C CYS A 216 -12.59 -18.59 -7.23
N SER A 217 -13.73 -19.00 -7.80
CA SER A 217 -14.23 -18.47 -9.08
C SER A 217 -14.52 -16.97 -8.98
N ASN A 218 -14.17 -16.22 -10.03
CA ASN A 218 -14.48 -14.79 -10.17
C ASN A 218 -15.72 -14.54 -11.06
N GLU A 219 -16.47 -15.60 -11.40
CA GLU A 219 -17.56 -15.56 -12.39
C GLU A 219 -18.63 -14.50 -12.09
N GLU A 220 -19.09 -14.39 -10.84
CA GLU A 220 -20.10 -13.40 -10.45
C GLU A 220 -19.57 -11.97 -10.66
N TRP A 221 -18.31 -11.72 -10.29
CA TRP A 221 -17.65 -10.43 -10.52
C TRP A 221 -17.51 -10.11 -12.00
N ARG A 222 -17.12 -11.11 -12.79
CA ARG A 222 -16.96 -10.98 -14.24
C ARG A 222 -18.27 -10.69 -14.95
N LYS A 223 -19.36 -11.34 -14.52
CA LYS A 223 -20.69 -11.18 -15.13
C LYS A 223 -21.42 -9.91 -14.70
N ILE A 224 -21.23 -9.46 -13.46
CA ILE A 224 -22.05 -8.40 -12.87
C ILE A 224 -21.26 -7.10 -12.67
N VAL A 225 -20.08 -7.18 -12.04
CA VAL A 225 -19.31 -5.99 -11.64
C VAL A 225 -18.47 -5.45 -12.79
N ALA A 226 -17.76 -6.31 -13.52
CA ALA A 226 -16.87 -5.90 -14.60
C ALA A 226 -17.60 -5.11 -15.73
N PRO A 227 -18.83 -5.45 -16.14
CA PRO A 227 -19.57 -4.67 -17.12
C PRO A 227 -19.95 -3.25 -16.66
N MET A 228 -20.01 -3.02 -15.34
CA MET A 228 -20.27 -1.70 -14.75
C MET A 228 -18.99 -0.87 -14.57
N PHE A 229 -17.81 -1.49 -14.77
CA PHE A 229 -16.49 -0.89 -14.60
C PHE A 229 -16.04 -0.19 -15.89
N LYS A 230 -16.69 0.93 -16.23
CA LYS A 230 -16.40 1.67 -17.48
C LYS A 230 -15.95 3.09 -17.22
N ASP A 231 -16.70 3.82 -16.40
CA ASP A 231 -16.47 5.23 -16.12
C ASP A 231 -16.51 5.49 -14.62
N PRO A 232 -15.85 6.56 -14.13
CA PRO A 232 -16.00 7.00 -12.75
C PRO A 232 -17.48 7.30 -12.46
N GLN A 233 -18.07 6.55 -11.53
CA GLN A 233 -19.46 6.72 -11.12
C GLN A 233 -19.53 7.37 -9.75
N ALA A 234 -20.26 8.48 -9.66
CA ALA A 234 -20.77 8.95 -8.38
C ALA A 234 -22.02 8.15 -8.03
N VAL A 235 -22.08 7.63 -6.80
CA VAL A 235 -23.25 6.92 -6.29
C VAL A 235 -23.74 7.58 -5.00
N CYS A 236 -25.04 7.67 -4.83
CA CYS A 236 -25.65 8.30 -3.66
C CYS A 236 -26.95 7.58 -3.32
N GLY A 237 -27.23 7.42 -2.02
CA GLY A 237 -28.41 6.71 -1.56
C GLY A 237 -28.53 6.63 -0.05
N GLU A 238 -29.73 6.34 0.44
CA GLU A 238 -29.96 6.10 1.86
C GLU A 238 -29.50 4.69 2.25
N LEU A 239 -28.51 4.60 3.14
CA LEU A 239 -27.93 3.34 3.62
C LEU A 239 -27.98 3.27 5.15
N LYS A 240 -28.01 2.05 5.68
CA LYS A 240 -27.84 1.78 7.11
C LYS A 240 -26.37 1.82 7.48
N PHE A 241 -26.04 2.42 8.62
CA PHE A 241 -24.68 2.54 9.12
C PHE A 241 -24.59 2.24 10.62
N ALA A 242 -23.52 1.53 11.00
CA ALA A 242 -23.08 1.38 12.38
C ALA A 242 -21.56 1.57 12.43
N ASP A 243 -21.11 2.49 13.29
CA ASP A 243 -19.69 2.72 13.54
C ASP A 243 -19.07 1.59 14.38
N ARG A 244 -17.77 1.68 14.69
CA ARG A 244 -17.07 0.68 15.52
C ARG A 244 -17.58 0.54 16.96
N LYS A 245 -18.44 1.45 17.42
CA LYS A 245 -18.98 1.49 18.79
C LYS A 245 -20.37 0.89 18.85
N SER A 246 -21.18 1.13 17.82
CA SER A 246 -22.60 0.88 17.82
C SER A 246 -22.94 -0.54 17.35
N LYS A 247 -23.83 -1.21 18.08
CA LYS A 247 -24.46 -2.47 17.62
C LYS A 247 -25.63 -2.19 16.67
N SER A 248 -26.40 -1.14 16.93
CA SER A 248 -27.59 -0.77 16.15
C SER A 248 -27.23 0.05 14.92
N PHE A 249 -27.93 -0.20 13.82
CA PHE A 249 -27.79 0.56 12.59
C PHE A 249 -28.77 1.73 12.53
N LYS A 250 -28.33 2.85 11.97
CA LYS A 250 -29.17 4.03 11.67
C LYS A 250 -29.09 4.34 10.18
N ALA A 251 -30.17 4.87 9.61
CA ALA A 251 -30.20 5.28 8.21
C ALA A 251 -29.55 6.67 8.04
N PHE A 252 -28.70 6.81 7.04
CA PHE A 252 -28.09 8.07 6.63
C PHE A 252 -28.05 8.16 5.11
N LEU A 253 -27.98 9.38 4.59
CA LEU A 253 -27.60 9.59 3.20
C LEU A 253 -26.10 9.33 3.07
N PHE A 254 -25.73 8.41 2.18
CA PHE A 254 -24.36 8.13 1.80
C PHE A 254 -24.11 8.60 0.37
N GLU A 255 -22.88 9.01 0.11
CA GLU A 255 -22.37 9.33 -1.21
C GLU A 255 -20.98 8.72 -1.37
N PHE A 256 -20.69 8.18 -2.55
CA PHE A 256 -19.33 7.92 -2.99
C PHE A 256 -19.05 8.75 -4.24
N CYS A 257 -18.12 9.68 -4.12
CA CYS A 257 -17.75 10.61 -5.18
C CYS A 257 -16.29 11.05 -4.98
N GLN A 258 -15.56 11.32 -6.07
CA GLN A 258 -14.16 11.78 -6.02
C GLN A 258 -13.27 10.89 -5.13
N SER A 259 -13.43 9.57 -5.24
CA SER A 259 -12.68 8.57 -4.46
C SER A 259 -12.87 8.67 -2.93
N LYS A 260 -13.97 9.28 -2.49
CA LYS A 260 -14.33 9.45 -1.08
C LYS A 260 -15.70 8.86 -0.78
N LEU A 261 -15.79 8.13 0.32
CA LEU A 261 -17.04 7.69 0.93
C LEU A 261 -17.46 8.72 1.98
N CYS A 262 -18.61 9.35 1.78
CA CYS A 262 -19.16 10.39 2.63
C CYS A 262 -20.53 9.97 3.17
N TYR A 263 -20.87 10.44 4.36
CA TYR A 263 -22.24 10.34 4.85
C TYR A 263 -22.68 11.59 5.60
N TYR A 264 -23.98 11.84 5.57
CA TYR A 264 -24.56 13.11 5.96
C TYR A 264 -25.64 12.93 7.02
N LYS A 265 -25.82 13.96 7.85
CA LYS A 265 -26.84 13.99 8.90
C LYS A 265 -28.25 14.03 8.34
N ASP A 266 -28.42 14.75 7.24
CA ASP A 266 -29.71 15.03 6.62
C ASP A 266 -29.79 14.47 5.19
N LYS A 267 -31.01 14.28 4.70
CA LYS A 267 -31.28 13.74 3.37
C LYS A 267 -30.94 14.72 2.23
N LYS A 268 -30.62 15.98 2.53
CA LYS A 268 -30.21 16.98 1.53
C LYS A 268 -28.69 17.02 1.35
N GLY A 269 -27.93 16.22 2.09
CA GLY A 269 -26.47 16.21 2.03
C GLY A 269 -25.83 17.52 2.54
N SER A 270 -26.54 18.30 3.36
CA SER A 270 -26.07 19.64 3.76
C SER A 270 -25.05 19.59 4.91
N VAL A 271 -25.13 18.58 5.79
CA VAL A 271 -24.24 18.44 6.95
C VAL A 271 -23.45 17.14 6.87
N LEU A 272 -22.17 17.23 6.50
CA LEU A 272 -21.23 16.11 6.46
C LEU A 272 -20.94 15.61 7.88
N LEU A 273 -21.07 14.29 8.10
CA LEU A 273 -20.77 13.63 9.38
C LEU A 273 -19.46 12.85 9.36
N GLY A 274 -19.05 12.36 8.19
CA GLY A 274 -17.75 11.74 8.03
C GLY A 274 -17.41 11.46 6.57
N GLU A 275 -16.11 11.35 6.34
CA GLU A 275 -15.48 11.18 5.04
C GLU A 275 -14.33 10.18 5.18
N TRP A 276 -14.19 9.28 4.21
CA TRP A 276 -13.07 8.37 4.10
C TRP A 276 -12.58 8.30 2.67
N LYS A 277 -11.28 8.53 2.44
CA LYS A 277 -10.69 8.25 1.13
C LYS A 277 -10.59 6.74 0.95
N ILE A 278 -10.95 6.27 -0.24
CA ILE A 278 -10.99 4.84 -0.55
C ILE A 278 -9.61 4.19 -0.40
N GLU A 279 -8.53 4.92 -0.73
CA GLU A 279 -7.15 4.46 -0.63
C GLU A 279 -6.67 4.27 0.82
N GLU A 280 -7.28 4.96 1.78
CA GLU A 280 -6.92 4.93 3.21
C GLU A 280 -7.67 3.85 3.99
N ILE A 281 -8.64 3.17 3.36
CA ILE A 281 -9.46 2.12 3.98
C ILE A 281 -9.29 0.78 3.28
N ILE A 282 -9.54 -0.29 4.02
CA ILE A 282 -9.74 -1.65 3.52
C ILE A 282 -11.20 -1.99 3.77
N TRP A 283 -11.90 -2.50 2.77
CA TRP A 283 -13.32 -2.83 2.87
C TRP A 283 -13.58 -4.26 2.44
N TYR A 284 -14.53 -4.89 3.13
CA TYR A 284 -14.90 -6.29 2.99
C TYR A 284 -16.40 -6.37 2.75
N VAL A 285 -16.84 -7.26 1.87
CA VAL A 285 -18.25 -7.62 1.74
C VAL A 285 -18.66 -8.41 2.99
N GLY A 286 -19.81 -8.07 3.57
CA GLY A 286 -20.36 -8.74 4.73
C GLY A 286 -20.38 -7.89 6.00
N HIS A 287 -20.70 -8.56 7.11
CA HIS A 287 -20.80 -8.01 8.46
C HIS A 287 -20.54 -9.13 9.46
N GLU A 288 -20.02 -8.81 10.65
CA GLU A 288 -19.92 -9.81 11.74
C GLU A 288 -21.32 -10.37 12.07
N LYS A 289 -21.49 -11.69 12.14
CA LYS A 289 -22.78 -12.37 12.40
C LYS A 289 -23.56 -11.82 13.58
N LYS A 290 -22.85 -11.39 14.62
CA LYS A 290 -23.44 -10.82 15.85
C LYS A 290 -23.92 -9.35 15.69
N ARG A 291 -23.77 -8.76 14.49
CA ARG A 291 -24.19 -7.41 14.07
C ARG A 291 -24.82 -7.41 12.68
N ASP A 292 -25.88 -8.19 12.52
CA ASP A 292 -26.67 -8.26 11.29
C ASP A 292 -27.52 -6.97 11.09
N PRO A 293 -27.36 -6.24 9.97
CA PRO A 293 -28.18 -5.07 9.64
C PRO A 293 -29.62 -5.39 9.21
N GLN A 294 -29.95 -6.67 8.96
CA GLN A 294 -31.21 -7.17 8.39
C GLN A 294 -31.50 -6.53 7.03
N THR A 295 -30.50 -6.57 6.15
CA THR A 295 -30.56 -6.00 4.80
C THR A 295 -30.09 -7.03 3.77
N ARG A 296 -30.19 -6.71 2.47
CA ARG A 296 -29.78 -7.63 1.40
C ARG A 296 -28.26 -7.72 1.25
N TRP A 297 -27.57 -6.63 1.54
CA TRP A 297 -26.12 -6.57 1.46
C TRP A 297 -25.54 -5.63 2.49
N SER A 298 -24.26 -5.82 2.77
CA SER A 298 -23.45 -4.91 3.57
C SER A 298 -21.99 -5.00 3.15
N PHE A 299 -21.24 -3.96 3.48
CA PHE A 299 -19.78 -4.01 3.54
C PHE A 299 -19.31 -3.42 4.86
N THR A 300 -18.17 -3.92 5.33
CA THR A 300 -17.51 -3.46 6.54
C THR A 300 -16.12 -2.95 6.18
N PHE A 301 -15.76 -1.76 6.65
CA PHE A 301 -14.47 -1.15 6.35
C PHE A 301 -13.72 -0.72 7.60
N ILE A 302 -12.39 -0.72 7.46
CA ILE A 302 -11.41 -0.35 8.48
C ILE A 302 -10.39 0.62 7.86
N PRO A 303 -9.79 1.53 8.64
CA PRO A 303 -8.60 2.23 8.18
C PRO A 303 -7.46 1.22 8.01
N ARG A 304 -6.53 1.46 7.07
CA ARG A 304 -5.35 0.60 6.87
C ARG A 304 -4.58 0.37 8.18
N HIS A 305 -4.34 1.44 8.93
CA HIS A 305 -3.84 1.34 10.31
C HIS A 305 -5.00 1.09 11.28
N LYS A 306 -5.52 -0.14 11.26
CA LYS A 306 -6.66 -0.56 12.08
C LYS A 306 -6.36 -0.37 13.56
N ALA A 307 -7.16 0.46 14.22
CA ALA A 307 -7.12 0.58 15.68
C ALA A 307 -7.56 -0.74 16.35
N LYS A 308 -6.91 -1.06 17.47
CA LYS A 308 -7.25 -2.22 18.30
C LYS A 308 -8.71 -2.17 18.76
N ARG A 309 -9.30 -3.35 18.98
CA ARG A 309 -10.64 -3.43 19.58
C ARG A 309 -10.56 -3.01 21.05
N SER A 310 -11.64 -2.42 21.56
CA SER A 310 -11.78 -2.09 22.98
C SER A 310 -13.21 -2.37 23.45
N LYS A 311 -13.48 -2.24 24.75
CA LYS A 311 -14.85 -2.33 25.27
C LYS A 311 -15.77 -1.28 24.64
N ASP A 312 -15.25 -0.08 24.38
CA ASP A 312 -15.98 1.03 23.75
C ASP A 312 -16.04 0.94 22.23
N SER A 313 -15.21 0.10 21.61
CA SER A 313 -15.17 -0.13 20.17
C SER A 313 -14.96 -1.62 19.86
N PRO A 314 -15.98 -2.46 20.14
CA PRO A 314 -15.85 -3.91 20.12
C PRO A 314 -15.94 -4.51 18.71
N TRP A 315 -16.32 -3.71 17.72
CA TRP A 315 -16.58 -4.15 16.35
C TRP A 315 -15.33 -4.03 15.46
N PHE A 316 -15.20 -4.95 14.51
CA PHE A 316 -14.07 -5.04 13.58
C PHE A 316 -13.85 -3.71 12.84
N GLY A 317 -14.93 -3.17 12.30
CA GLY A 317 -14.93 -1.96 11.49
C GLY A 317 -16.28 -1.24 11.49
N ASN A 318 -16.39 -0.24 10.63
CA ASN A 318 -17.65 0.44 10.34
C ASN A 318 -18.43 -0.37 9.30
N THR A 319 -19.71 -0.63 9.52
CA THR A 319 -20.53 -1.39 8.56
C THR A 319 -21.57 -0.50 7.93
N VAL A 320 -21.65 -0.55 6.60
CA VAL A 320 -22.65 0.09 5.76
C VAL A 320 -23.50 -0.99 5.10
N ALA A 321 -24.79 -0.78 4.98
CA ALA A 321 -25.73 -1.81 4.54
C ALA A 321 -26.89 -1.23 3.72
N GLY A 322 -27.33 -1.96 2.69
CA GLY A 322 -28.34 -1.50 1.73
C GLY A 322 -29.36 -2.57 1.35
N TYR A 323 -30.45 -2.13 0.72
CA TYR A 323 -31.67 -2.94 0.59
C TYR A 323 -31.81 -3.69 -0.73
N THR A 324 -31.08 -3.33 -1.79
CA THR A 324 -31.20 -3.98 -3.11
C THR A 324 -29.84 -4.49 -3.61
N ASN A 325 -29.84 -5.63 -4.30
CA ASN A 325 -28.61 -6.16 -4.90
C ASN A 325 -28.12 -5.29 -6.08
N GLU A 326 -29.02 -4.60 -6.76
CA GLU A 326 -28.62 -3.69 -7.83
C GLU A 326 -27.76 -2.54 -7.27
N ASP A 327 -28.16 -1.96 -6.14
CA ASP A 327 -27.36 -0.93 -5.47
C ASP A 327 -26.02 -1.49 -5.00
N LYS A 328 -26.00 -2.71 -4.44
CA LYS A 328 -24.75 -3.39 -4.01
C LYS A 328 -23.68 -3.30 -5.09
N PHE A 329 -24.01 -3.73 -6.31
CA PHE A 329 -23.03 -3.79 -7.39
C PHE A 329 -22.62 -2.42 -7.91
N LYS A 330 -23.55 -1.44 -7.96
CA LYS A 330 -23.22 -0.04 -8.31
C LYS A 330 -22.23 0.60 -7.32
N TRP A 331 -22.46 0.40 -6.02
CA TRP A 331 -21.55 0.90 -4.98
C TRP A 331 -20.18 0.25 -5.08
N MET A 332 -20.15 -1.08 -5.22
CA MET A 332 -18.90 -1.82 -5.34
C MET A 332 -18.13 -1.47 -6.62
N SER A 333 -18.79 -1.34 -7.76
CA SER A 333 -18.13 -0.96 -9.02
C SER A 333 -17.51 0.43 -8.94
N ALA A 334 -18.24 1.41 -8.37
CA ALA A 334 -17.72 2.75 -8.17
C ALA A 334 -16.48 2.78 -7.25
N MET A 335 -16.54 2.06 -6.12
CA MET A 335 -15.44 1.98 -5.16
C MET A 335 -14.22 1.24 -5.73
N LEU A 336 -14.42 0.14 -6.45
CA LEU A 336 -13.34 -0.58 -7.12
C LEU A 336 -12.69 0.27 -8.23
N PHE A 337 -13.49 1.00 -9.01
CA PHE A 337 -12.98 1.88 -10.06
C PHE A 337 -12.09 2.97 -9.48
N ALA A 338 -12.47 3.55 -8.34
CA ALA A 338 -11.63 4.54 -7.66
C ALA A 338 -10.31 3.96 -7.11
N LEU A 339 -10.26 2.66 -6.77
CA LEU A 339 -9.04 2.00 -6.27
C LEU A 339 -8.06 1.61 -7.38
N TYR A 340 -8.58 1.08 -8.49
CA TYR A 340 -7.75 0.51 -9.56
C TYR A 340 -7.75 1.38 -10.84
N GLY A 341 -8.51 2.48 -10.86
CA GLY A 341 -8.62 3.38 -12.00
C GLY A 341 -9.19 2.67 -13.24
N ALA A 342 -8.73 3.10 -14.41
CA ALA A 342 -9.05 2.44 -15.68
C ALA A 342 -8.20 1.18 -15.95
N SER A 343 -7.41 0.71 -14.99
CA SER A 343 -6.74 -0.59 -15.16
C SER A 343 -7.80 -1.71 -15.17
N ASP A 344 -7.55 -2.78 -15.94
CA ASP A 344 -8.52 -3.88 -16.06
C ASP A 344 -8.86 -4.42 -14.67
N LEU A 345 -10.14 -4.49 -14.28
CA LEU A 345 -10.54 -5.06 -12.98
C LEU A 345 -10.18 -6.55 -12.86
N LEU A 346 -10.16 -7.24 -14.00
CA LEU A 346 -9.97 -8.68 -14.10
C LEU A 346 -8.79 -9.01 -15.00
N PRO A 347 -8.08 -10.12 -14.74
CA PRO A 347 -7.02 -10.58 -15.62
C PRO A 347 -7.57 -10.89 -17.02
N LYS A 348 -6.83 -10.48 -18.06
CA LYS A 348 -7.14 -10.81 -19.46
C LYS A 348 -6.71 -12.24 -19.78
N THR A 349 -7.34 -12.83 -20.78
CA THR A 349 -7.00 -14.17 -21.29
C THR A 349 -5.55 -14.26 -21.80
N ASP A 350 -4.99 -13.14 -22.24
CA ASP A 350 -3.71 -13.10 -22.98
C ASP A 350 -2.56 -12.47 -22.16
N LEU A 351 -2.80 -12.12 -20.89
CA LEU A 351 -1.83 -11.43 -20.01
C LEU A 351 -1.22 -12.33 -18.93
N MET A 352 -1.44 -13.65 -18.95
CA MET A 352 -0.89 -14.59 -17.97
C MET A 352 -0.24 -15.82 -18.59
#